data_AF-A0A7J0CFY1-F1
#
_entry.id   AF-A0A7J0CFY1-F1
#
_cell.length_a   1.000
_cell.length_b   1.000
_cell.length_c   1.000
_cell.angle_alpha   90.00
_cell.angle_beta   90.00
_cell.angle_gamma   90.00
#
_symmetry.space_group_name_H-M   'P 1'
#
loop_
_entity.id
_entity.type
_entity.pdbx_description
1 polymer ?
#
loop_
_entity_poly.entity_id
_entity_poly.type
_entity_poly.pdbx_seq_one_letter_code
_entity_poly.pdbx_strand_id
1 'polypeptide(L)'
;MSDIPDAVERQPWQPTDGPAPTVRCWPPAAQPALYVRSGGRWRYAPVHARHEYPDGTVAYQAAVDLHGDTSVTVRLYPWPQPGLRRAHGAPDRPARG
;
A
#
# COMPACT_ATOMS: atom_id res chain seq x y z
N MET A 1 -19.05 17.87 -6.11
CA MET A 1 -18.11 16.88 -6.67
C MET A 1 -17.09 16.60 -5.59
N SER A 2 -17.10 15.40 -5.00
CA SER A 2 -16.11 15.06 -3.96
C SER A 2 -14.76 14.89 -4.62
N ASP A 3 -13.86 15.86 -4.44
CA ASP A 3 -12.48 15.72 -4.88
C ASP A 3 -11.75 14.83 -3.87
N ILE A 4 -11.56 13.58 -4.24
CA ILE A 4 -10.83 12.62 -3.40
C ILE A 4 -9.37 13.08 -3.40
N PRO A 5 -8.71 13.26 -2.24
CA PRO A 5 -7.30 13.63 -2.22
C PRO A 5 -6.43 12.48 -2.73
N ASP A 6 -5.23 12.83 -3.20
CA ASP A 6 -4.20 11.85 -3.50
C ASP A 6 -3.81 11.06 -2.24
N ALA A 7 -3.27 9.85 -2.43
CA ALA A 7 -2.81 9.02 -1.33
C ALA A 7 -1.61 9.65 -0.64
N VAL A 8 -1.66 9.67 0.70
CA VAL A 8 -0.56 10.15 1.53
C VAL A 8 0.35 8.98 1.88
N GLU A 9 1.63 9.10 1.55
CA GLU A 9 2.66 8.14 1.90
C GLU A 9 3.01 8.21 3.39
N ARG A 10 3.38 7.07 3.98
CA ARG A 10 4.03 7.00 5.30
C ARG A 10 5.53 6.83 5.12
N GLN A 11 6.30 7.47 5.98
CA GLN A 11 7.72 7.20 6.10
C GLN A 11 7.99 5.73 6.49
N PRO A 12 9.08 5.12 6.02
CA PRO A 12 9.54 3.84 6.53
C PRO A 12 9.73 3.89 8.05
N TRP A 13 9.41 2.79 8.73
CA TRP A 13 9.63 2.68 10.18
C TRP A 13 11.12 2.87 10.51
N GLN A 14 11.37 3.59 11.61
CA GLN A 14 12.68 3.71 12.24
C GLN A 14 12.62 3.19 13.67
N PRO A 15 13.75 2.71 14.25
CA PRO A 15 13.79 2.25 15.65
C PRO A 15 13.31 3.27 16.68
N THR A 16 13.39 4.57 16.38
CA THR A 16 12.91 5.67 17.22
C THR A 16 11.39 5.77 17.27
N ASP A 17 10.66 5.15 16.34
CA ASP A 17 9.20 5.19 16.26
C ASP A 17 8.51 4.18 17.21
N GLY A 18 9.31 3.39 17.94
CA GLY A 18 8.83 2.31 18.81
C GLY A 18 9.05 0.93 18.20
N PRO A 19 8.34 -0.11 18.68
CA PRO A 19 8.57 -1.49 18.24
C PRO A 19 8.33 -1.66 16.74
N ALA A 20 9.12 -2.53 16.11
CA ALA A 20 9.05 -2.78 14.68
C ALA A 20 7.68 -3.36 14.28
N PRO A 21 7.14 -2.97 13.10
CA PRO A 21 5.94 -3.59 12.58
C PRO A 21 6.21 -5.05 12.21
N THR A 22 5.19 -5.89 12.34
CA THR A 22 5.18 -7.21 11.72
C THR A 22 4.96 -7.05 10.22
N VAL A 23 5.88 -7.55 9.40
CA VAL A 23 5.82 -7.44 7.94
C VAL A 23 5.45 -8.80 7.34
N ARG A 24 4.40 -8.81 6.51
CA ARG A 24 3.99 -9.98 5.73
C ARG A 24 4.13 -9.69 4.25
N CYS A 25 4.92 -10.49 3.54
CA CYS A 25 5.13 -10.34 2.10
C CYS A 25 4.27 -11.34 1.32
N TRP A 26 3.90 -10.96 0.10
CA TRP A 26 3.28 -11.87 -0.86
C TRP A 26 4.29 -12.32 -1.92
N PRO A 27 4.23 -13.58 -2.37
CA PRO A 27 5.02 -14.01 -3.51
C PRO A 27 4.55 -13.28 -4.78
N PRO A 28 5.43 -13.02 -5.77
CA PRO A 28 5.09 -12.25 -6.98
C PRO A 28 3.82 -12.69 -7.71
N ALA A 29 3.54 -13.99 -7.76
CA ALA A 29 2.38 -14.56 -8.46
C ALA A 29 1.04 -14.42 -7.69
N ALA A 30 1.05 -13.98 -6.43
CA ALA A 30 -0.15 -13.90 -5.58
C ALA A 30 -0.29 -12.54 -4.87
N GLN A 31 0.29 -11.50 -5.45
CA GLN A 31 0.20 -10.14 -4.89
C GLN A 31 -1.22 -9.59 -5.05
N PRO A 32 -1.86 -9.12 -3.96
CA PRO A 32 -3.02 -8.27 -4.10
C PRO A 32 -2.65 -6.94 -4.73
N ALA A 33 -3.65 -6.18 -5.15
CA ALA A 33 -3.43 -4.84 -5.70
C ALA A 33 -4.37 -3.80 -5.09
N LEU A 34 -3.86 -2.57 -5.04
CA LEU A 34 -4.60 -1.37 -4.69
C LEU A 34 -4.71 -0.44 -5.88
N TYR A 35 -5.73 0.39 -5.88
CA TYR A 35 -5.75 1.64 -6.62
C TYR A 35 -5.26 2.75 -5.70
N VAL A 36 -4.19 3.42 -6.12
CA VAL A 36 -3.58 4.56 -5.45
C VAL A 36 -3.93 5.82 -6.25
N ARG A 37 -4.50 6.83 -5.60
CA ARG A 37 -4.78 8.11 -6.26
C ARG A 37 -3.50 8.97 -6.26
N SER A 38 -3.06 9.40 -7.43
CA SER A 38 -1.87 10.23 -7.61
C SER A 38 -2.01 11.11 -8.85
N GLY A 39 -1.81 12.42 -8.68
CA GLY A 39 -2.07 13.42 -9.70
C GLY A 39 -3.55 13.47 -10.10
N GLY A 40 -4.47 13.25 -9.15
CA GLY A 40 -5.91 13.23 -9.38
C GLY A 40 -6.42 12.01 -10.16
N ARG A 41 -5.56 11.05 -10.48
CA ARG A 41 -5.89 9.82 -11.22
C ARG A 41 -5.72 8.59 -10.35
N TRP A 42 -6.58 7.59 -10.55
CA TRP A 42 -6.43 6.28 -9.92
C TRP A 42 -5.42 5.44 -10.70
N ARG A 43 -4.48 4.84 -9.96
CA ARG A 43 -3.36 4.09 -10.52
C ARG A 43 -3.30 2.71 -9.91
N TYR A 44 -3.19 1.69 -10.75
CA TYR A 44 -3.05 0.32 -10.30
C TYR A 44 -1.68 0.11 -9.66
N ALA A 45 -1.64 -0.51 -8.49
CA ALA A 45 -0.42 -0.73 -7.73
C ALA A 45 -0.43 -2.12 -7.06
N PRO A 46 0.40 -3.07 -7.53
CA PRO A 46 0.63 -4.34 -6.84
C PRO A 46 1.20 -4.11 -5.44
N VAL A 47 0.71 -4.88 -4.47
CA VAL A 47 1.15 -4.83 -3.08
C VAL A 47 2.16 -5.95 -2.83
N HIS A 48 3.34 -5.55 -2.38
CA HIS A 48 4.42 -6.46 -2.04
C HIS A 48 4.36 -6.93 -0.59
N ALA A 49 4.00 -6.02 0.33
CA ALA A 49 3.98 -6.32 1.75
C ALA A 49 2.89 -5.56 2.52
N ARG A 50 2.47 -6.15 3.64
CA ARG A 50 1.62 -5.54 4.66
C ARG A 50 2.42 -5.37 5.93
N HIS A 51 2.38 -4.15 6.47
CA HIS A 51 3.00 -3.78 7.73
C HIS A 51 1.89 -3.64 8.77
N GLU A 52 1.97 -4.45 9.82
CA GLU A 52 1.08 -4.41 10.98
C GLU A 52 1.86 -3.80 12.15
N TYR A 53 1.55 -2.55 12.49
CA TYR A 53 2.19 -1.85 13.59
C TYR A 53 1.55 -2.25 14.94
N PRO A 54 2.30 -2.16 16.06
CA PRO A 54 1.80 -2.53 17.39
C PRO A 54 0.57 -1.72 17.85
N ASP A 55 0.41 -0.50 17.35
CA ASP A 55 -0.73 0.39 17.63
C ASP A 55 -2.00 0.00 16.84
N GLY A 56 -1.95 -1.06 16.04
CA GLY A 56 -3.04 -1.48 15.16
C GLY A 56 -3.05 -0.80 13.79
N THR A 57 -2.12 0.13 13.52
CA THR A 57 -1.99 0.76 12.21
C THR A 57 -1.56 -0.28 11.18
N VAL A 58 -2.19 -0.22 10.00
CA VAL A 58 -1.83 -1.06 8.85
C VAL A 58 -1.29 -0.17 7.75
N ALA A 59 -0.19 -0.59 7.12
CA ALA A 59 0.29 0.04 5.90
C ALA A 59 0.62 -1.00 4.84
N TYR A 60 0.40 -0.64 3.58
CA TYR A 60 0.72 -1.49 2.43
C TYR A 60 1.89 -0.91 1.64
N GLN A 61 2.91 -1.74 1.42
CA GLN A 61 4.02 -1.44 0.52
C GLN A 61 3.61 -1.83 -0.89
N ALA A 62 3.44 -0.83 -1.77
CA ALA A 62 2.96 -1.01 -3.12
C ALA A 62 3.91 -0.41 -4.16
N ALA A 63 4.04 -1.10 -5.29
CA ALA A 63 4.75 -0.61 -6.47
C ALA A 63 3.77 0.20 -7.33
N VAL A 64 4.05 1.49 -7.52
CA VAL A 64 3.16 2.43 -8.22
C VAL A 64 3.95 3.26 -9.21
N ASP A 65 3.43 3.39 -10.43
CA ASP A 65 3.84 4.44 -11.35
C ASP A 65 3.14 5.74 -10.93
N LEU A 66 3.87 6.72 -10.38
CA LEU A 66 3.28 7.96 -9.85
C LEU A 66 2.96 9.01 -10.93
N HIS A 67 3.60 8.95 -12.10
CA HIS A 67 3.50 10.00 -13.12
C HIS A 67 2.80 9.57 -14.40
N GLY A 68 2.83 8.28 -14.72
CA GLY A 68 2.12 7.66 -15.85
C GLY A 68 3.09 7.40 -16.99
N ASP A 69 4.38 7.47 -16.66
CA ASP A 69 5.53 7.39 -17.55
C ASP A 69 6.20 6.02 -17.45
N THR A 70 5.52 5.03 -16.85
CA THR A 70 5.98 3.66 -16.60
C THR A 70 7.10 3.52 -15.56
N SER A 71 7.53 4.62 -14.93
CA SER A 71 8.55 4.59 -13.87
C SER A 71 7.92 4.15 -12.54
N VAL A 72 8.02 2.85 -12.26
CA VAL A 72 7.44 2.26 -11.05
C VAL A 72 8.34 2.50 -9.84
N THR A 73 7.76 2.98 -8.75
CA THR A 73 8.45 3.17 -7.47
C THR A 73 7.70 2.51 -6.33
N VAL A 74 8.43 2.06 -5.32
CA VAL A 74 7.84 1.39 -4.15
C VAL A 74 7.55 2.43 -3.06
N ARG A 75 6.31 2.42 -2.55
CA ARG A 75 5.83 3.34 -1.52
C ARG A 75 5.03 2.62 -0.45
N LEU A 76 5.03 3.19 0.74
CA LEU A 76 4.27 2.68 1.89
C LEU A 76 3.06 3.57 2.12
N TYR A 77 1.86 3.01 2.12
CA TYR A 77 0.63 3.76 2.32
C TYR A 77 -0.15 3.25 3.53
N PRO A 78 -0.49 4.10 4.51
CA PRO A 78 -1.37 3.73 5.60
C PRO A 78 -2.77 3.42 5.07
N TRP A 79 -3.42 2.43 5.68
CA TRP A 79 -4.77 1.99 5.35
C TRP A 79 -5.68 2.03 6.58
N PRO A 80 -6.95 2.46 6.44
CA PRO A 80 -7.58 3.00 5.23
C PRO A 80 -7.31 4.51 5.05
N GLN A 81 -7.40 4.99 3.81
CA GLN A 81 -7.45 6.43 3.52
C GLN A 81 -8.22 6.69 2.21
N PRO A 82 -8.76 7.91 1.99
CA PRO A 82 -9.59 8.22 0.82
C PRO A 82 -8.89 7.98 -0.52
N GLY A 83 -7.59 8.27 -0.60
CA GLY A 83 -6.75 8.09 -1.79
C GLY A 83 -6.36 6.64 -2.09
N LEU A 84 -6.89 5.65 -1.35
CA LEU A 84 -6.65 4.22 -1.59
C LEU A 84 -7.95 3.45 -1.77
N ARG A 85 -7.95 2.49 -2.70
CA ARG A 85 -9.06 1.55 -2.90
C ARG A 85 -8.49 0.17 -3.26
N ARG A 86 -9.26 -0.90 -3.09
CA ARG A 86 -8.86 -2.24 -3.54
C ARG A 86 -9.09 -2.38 -5.06
N ALA A 87 -8.16 -3.00 -5.78
CA ALA A 87 -8.17 -3.06 -7.24
C ALA A 87 -8.81 -4.30 -7.86
N HIS A 88 -9.68 -5.01 -7.14
CA HIS A 88 -10.28 -6.33 -7.42
C HIS A 88 -9.52 -7.53 -6.80
N GLY A 89 -10.29 -8.50 -6.28
CA GLY A 89 -9.81 -9.65 -5.51
C GLY A 89 -9.68 -9.36 -4.01
N ALA A 90 -10.45 -10.06 -3.18
CA ALA A 90 -10.23 -10.03 -1.73
C ALA A 90 -8.95 -10.82 -1.40
N PRO A 91 -7.93 -10.24 -0.73
CA PRO A 91 -6.85 -11.00 -0.15
C PRO A 91 -7.21 -11.32 1.30
N ASP A 92 -8.27 -12.08 1.51
CA ASP A 92 -8.37 -12.94 2.68
C ASP A 92 -7.78 -14.27 2.22
N ARG A 93 -6.46 -14.41 2.17
CA ARG A 93 -5.66 -15.07 3.20
C ARG A 93 -4.25 -15.21 2.60
N PRO A 94 -3.18 -14.72 3.24
CA PRO A 94 -1.83 -15.16 2.84
C PRO A 94 -1.72 -16.66 3.10
N ALA A 95 -1.20 -17.43 2.14
CA ALA A 95 -0.88 -18.83 2.35
C ALA A 95 0.10 -18.94 3.54
N ARG A 96 -0.26 -19.75 4.55
CA ARG A 96 0.68 -20.11 5.61
C ARG A 96 1.70 -21.06 4.96
N GLY A 97 2.91 -20.55 4.73
CA GLY A 97 4.11 -21.37 4.55
C GLY A 97 4.75 -21.61 5.91
#